data_AF-A0A2U0S345-F1
#
_entry.id   AF-A0A2U0S345-F1
#
_cell.length_a   1.000
_cell.length_b   1.000
_cell.length_c   1.000
_cell.angle_alpha   90.00
_cell.angle_beta   90.00
_cell.angle_gamma   90.00
#
_symmetry.space_group_name_H-M   'P 1'
#
loop_
_entity.id
_entity.type
_entity.pdbx_description
1 polymer ?
#
loop_
_entity_poly.entity_id
_entity_poly.type
_entity_poly.pdbx_seq_one_letter_code
_entity_poly.pdbx_strand_id
1 'polypeptide(L)'
;MINKACRNKKELATHDVGFLYFPPFNGDDQEFVPILNFKADFSGEIPQIFFRVAMLRYDLDSGKLRIFGLRFETPHPKSNHDYCHVQFTRDPLDMATSNASESIEMIAAWSPQHVPCILAPAQGPASLLVWLIVGLYGKNVGSLFSARNFPKDYTEPLRYLKKFDAQ
;
A
#
# COMPACT_ATOMS: atom_id res chain seq x y z
N MET A 1 -26.66 -30.87 -4.30
CA MET A 1 -26.41 -30.96 -2.84
C MET A 1 -25.07 -30.31 -2.54
N ILE A 2 -25.09 -29.06 -2.09
CA ILE A 2 -23.91 -28.26 -1.77
C ILE A 2 -23.54 -28.58 -0.32
N ASN A 3 -22.48 -29.35 -0.12
CA ASN A 3 -22.11 -29.81 1.22
C ASN A 3 -21.35 -28.71 1.99
N LYS A 4 -22.05 -28.19 3.01
CA LYS A 4 -21.57 -27.90 4.36
C LYS A 4 -20.05 -27.73 4.51
N ALA A 5 -19.59 -26.51 4.32
CA ALA A 5 -18.42 -25.98 5.02
C ALA A 5 -18.77 -24.63 5.64
N CYS A 6 -19.84 -24.58 6.43
CA CYS A 6 -19.96 -23.60 7.50
C CYS A 6 -18.91 -23.95 8.57
N ARG A 7 -17.65 -23.59 8.33
CA ARG A 7 -16.64 -23.51 9.39
C ARG A 7 -16.84 -22.20 10.14
N ASN A 8 -17.19 -22.33 11.41
CA ASN A 8 -17.21 -21.34 12.49
C ASN A 8 -16.80 -19.90 12.12
N LYS A 9 -17.79 -19.02 11.97
CA LYS A 9 -17.65 -17.55 11.82
C LYS A 9 -17.07 -16.83 13.06
N LYS A 10 -16.40 -17.52 14.00
CA LYS A 10 -15.94 -16.94 15.27
C LYS A 10 -14.41 -16.89 15.47
N GLU A 11 -13.61 -17.34 14.49
CA GLU A 11 -12.13 -17.38 14.62
C GLU A 11 -11.37 -16.56 13.56
N LEU A 12 -12.03 -15.77 12.72
CA LEU A 12 -11.39 -14.97 11.65
C LEU A 12 -11.33 -13.47 11.97
N ALA A 13 -11.16 -13.11 13.24
CA ALA A 13 -10.72 -11.77 13.63
C ALA A 13 -9.18 -11.71 13.60
N THR A 14 -8.56 -12.18 12.51
CA THR A 14 -7.12 -12.08 12.31
C THR A 14 -6.82 -10.76 11.61
N HIS A 15 -6.16 -9.86 12.33
CA HIS A 15 -5.45 -8.77 11.69
C HIS A 15 -4.18 -9.37 11.09
N ASP A 16 -4.23 -9.72 9.82
CA ASP A 16 -3.04 -10.19 9.12
C ASP A 16 -2.21 -8.96 8.75
N VAL A 17 -1.09 -8.79 9.47
CA VAL A 17 -0.06 -7.81 9.16
C VAL A 17 1.04 -8.51 8.40
N GLY A 18 1.43 -7.95 7.26
CA GLY A 18 2.53 -8.48 6.47
C GLY A 18 3.41 -7.37 5.90
N PHE A 19 4.67 -7.74 5.68
CA PHE A 19 5.64 -6.91 4.98
C PHE A 19 6.02 -7.56 3.66
N LEU A 20 5.94 -6.80 2.59
CA LEU A 20 6.41 -7.21 1.27
C LEU A 20 7.55 -6.29 0.86
N TYR A 21 8.72 -6.90 0.66
CA TYR A 21 9.87 -6.21 0.08
C TYR A 21 9.64 -6.10 -1.42
N PHE A 22 9.63 -4.86 -1.87
CA PHE A 22 9.53 -4.52 -3.27
C PHE A 22 10.96 -4.38 -3.84
N PRO A 23 11.22 -4.83 -5.08
CA PRO A 23 12.54 -4.68 -5.68
C PRO A 23 13.03 -3.22 -5.62
N PRO A 24 14.35 -2.98 -5.49
CA PRO A 24 14.90 -1.64 -5.65
C PRO A 24 14.44 -1.03 -6.99
N PHE A 25 14.36 0.30 -7.03
CA PHE A 25 14.06 0.98 -8.30
C PHE A 25 15.17 0.77 -9.32
N ASN A 26 14.83 0.91 -10.60
CA ASN A 26 15.81 0.87 -11.67
C ASN A 26 16.44 2.25 -11.87
N GLY A 27 17.68 2.31 -12.36
CA GLY A 27 18.36 3.57 -12.66
C GLY A 27 18.97 4.24 -11.43
N ASP A 28 18.92 5.57 -11.38
CA ASP A 28 19.61 6.39 -10.37
C ASP A 28 18.96 6.33 -8.98
N ASP A 29 17.73 5.83 -8.87
CA ASP A 29 16.96 5.78 -7.62
C ASP A 29 17.15 4.48 -6.81
N GLN A 30 18.20 3.70 -7.10
CA GLN A 30 18.52 2.43 -6.43
C GLN A 30 18.83 2.59 -4.92
N GLU A 31 19.05 3.81 -4.46
CA GLU A 31 19.29 4.12 -3.05
C GLU A 31 18.06 3.87 -2.16
N PHE A 32 16.86 3.78 -2.76
CA PHE A 32 15.62 3.56 -2.04
C PHE A 32 15.12 2.12 -2.14
N VAL A 33 14.77 1.55 -0.99
CA VAL A 33 14.11 0.25 -0.86
C VAL A 33 12.66 0.46 -0.44
N PRO A 34 11.69 0.24 -1.34
CA PRO A 34 10.28 0.25 -0.97
C PRO A 34 9.90 -0.99 -0.14
N ILE A 35 9.22 -0.77 0.98
CA ILE A 35 8.60 -1.83 1.80
C ILE A 35 7.11 -1.54 1.88
N LEU A 36 6.30 -2.46 1.36
CA LEU A 36 4.86 -2.45 1.53
C LEU A 36 4.51 -3.10 2.86
N ASN A 37 3.97 -2.33 3.79
CA ASN A 37 3.27 -2.82 4.97
C ASN A 37 1.77 -2.87 4.63
N PHE A 38 1.16 -4.03 4.80
CA PHE A 38 -0.27 -4.18 4.60
C PHE A 38 -0.92 -4.81 5.83
N LYS A 39 -2.12 -4.34 6.11
CA LYS A 39 -2.98 -4.88 7.17
C LYS A 39 -4.35 -5.15 6.58
N ALA A 40 -4.83 -6.38 6.74
CA ALA A 40 -6.19 -6.73 6.39
C ALA A 40 -7.03 -6.97 7.65
N ASP A 41 -8.23 -6.42 7.66
CA ASP A 41 -9.25 -6.66 8.69
C ASP A 41 -10.49 -7.28 8.03
N PHE A 42 -10.69 -8.56 8.29
CA PHE A 42 -11.82 -9.35 7.80
C PHE A 42 -12.97 -9.47 8.80
N SER A 43 -12.93 -8.73 9.92
CA SER A 43 -13.95 -8.80 10.97
C SER A 43 -15.27 -8.12 10.59
N GLY A 44 -15.25 -7.19 9.62
CA GLY A 44 -16.43 -6.48 9.13
C GLY A 44 -17.16 -7.19 7.98
N GLU A 45 -18.38 -6.74 7.66
CA GLU A 45 -19.13 -7.21 6.48
C GLU A 45 -18.39 -6.92 5.16
N ILE A 46 -17.65 -5.82 5.13
CA ILE A 46 -16.77 -5.42 4.03
C ILE A 46 -15.34 -5.51 4.57
N PRO A 47 -14.47 -6.38 4.00
CA PRO A 47 -13.07 -6.45 4.39
C PRO A 47 -12.38 -5.10 4.19
N GLN A 48 -11.60 -4.70 5.20
CA GLN A 48 -10.81 -3.48 5.13
C GLN A 48 -9.36 -3.83 4.87
N ILE A 49 -8.74 -3.09 3.96
CA ILE A 49 -7.32 -3.26 3.67
C ILE A 49 -6.66 -1.89 3.78
N PHE A 50 -5.61 -1.86 4.58
CA PHE A 50 -4.77 -0.69 4.80
C PHE A 50 -3.42 -0.97 4.18
N PHE A 51 -2.91 -0.04 3.40
CA PHE A 51 -1.57 -0.14 2.83
C PHE A 51 -0.73 1.04 3.28
N ARG A 52 0.52 0.77 3.61
CA ARG A 52 1.55 1.79 3.76
C ARG A 52 2.77 1.38 2.97
N VAL A 53 3.40 2.35 2.33
CA VAL A 53 4.70 2.13 1.70
C VAL A 53 5.71 2.97 2.43
N ALA A 54 6.69 2.28 3.01
CA ALA A 54 7.90 2.87 3.51
C ALA A 54 8.93 2.92 2.40
N MET A 55 9.61 4.05 2.30
CA MET A 55 10.74 4.28 1.42
C MET A 55 11.96 4.43 2.30
N LEU A 56 12.85 3.43 2.26
CA LEU A 56 14.03 3.38 3.12
C LEU A 56 15.27 3.67 2.30
N ARG A 57 16.16 4.50 2.84
CA ARG A 57 17.50 4.76 2.29
C ARG A 57 18.51 4.69 3.42
N TYR A 58 19.62 3.99 3.22
CA TYR A 58 20.73 4.06 4.15
C TYR A 58 21.65 5.23 3.76
N ASP A 59 21.89 6.14 4.69
CA ASP A 59 22.81 7.26 4.52
C ASP A 59 24.19 6.88 5.09
N LEU A 60 25.16 6.75 4.19
CA LEU A 60 26.53 6.35 4.53
C LEU A 60 27.26 7.42 5.35
N ASP A 61 26.95 8.69 5.16
CA ASP A 61 27.66 9.80 5.82
C ASP A 61 27.24 9.92 7.28
N SER A 62 25.94 9.78 7.56
CA SER A 62 25.42 9.80 8.93
C SER A 62 25.38 8.42 9.60
N GLY A 63 25.52 7.34 8.82
CA GLY A 63 25.36 5.97 9.29
C GLY A 63 23.91 5.61 9.67
N LYS A 64 22.93 6.43 9.27
CA LYS A 64 21.52 6.30 9.66
C LYS A 64 20.64 5.74 8.55
N LEU A 65 19.63 4.99 8.95
CA LEU A 65 18.54 4.55 8.09
C LEU A 65 17.49 5.65 8.02
N ARG A 66 17.36 6.27 6.86
CA ARG A 66 16.39 7.31 6.60
C ARG A 66 15.11 6.72 6.02
N ILE A 67 13.97 7.17 6.52
CA ILE A 67 12.67 6.63 6.13
C ILE A 67 11.64 7.74 5.91
N PHE A 68 10.82 7.59 4.89
CA PHE A 68 9.54 8.29 4.75
C PHE A 68 8.49 7.30 4.28
N GLY A 69 7.23 7.71 4.27
CA GLY A 69 6.25 6.87 3.60
C GLY A 69 4.90 7.49 3.38
N LEU A 70 4.08 6.69 2.71
CA LEU A 70 2.76 7.03 2.26
C LEU A 70 1.78 6.01 2.86
N ARG A 71 0.63 6.46 3.33
CA ARG A 71 -0.51 5.59 3.62
C ARG A 71 -1.55 5.72 2.54
N PHE A 72 -2.17 4.59 2.21
CA PHE A 72 -3.21 4.46 1.22
C PHE A 72 -4.45 3.95 1.95
N GLU A 73 -5.55 4.66 1.76
CA GLU A 73 -6.79 4.38 2.44
C GLU A 73 -7.92 4.19 1.43
N THR A 74 -8.84 3.31 1.80
CA THR A 74 -10.09 3.07 1.10
C THR A 74 -11.24 3.65 1.92
N PRO A 75 -12.42 3.88 1.30
CA PRO A 75 -13.58 4.40 1.99
C PRO A 75 -13.88 3.58 3.25
N HIS A 76 -13.96 4.24 4.40
CA HIS A 76 -14.22 3.60 5.68
C HIS A 76 -15.55 4.12 6.25
N PRO A 77 -16.46 3.26 6.76
CA PRO A 77 -17.78 3.69 7.23
C PRO A 77 -17.78 4.75 8.34
N LYS A 78 -16.70 4.79 9.14
CA LYS A 78 -16.49 5.78 10.21
C LYS A 78 -15.63 6.98 9.79
N SER A 79 -15.25 7.06 8.52
CA SER A 79 -14.47 8.16 7.97
C SER A 79 -15.37 9.26 7.42
N ASN A 80 -14.82 10.47 7.31
CA ASN A 80 -15.47 11.62 6.69
C ASN A 80 -15.27 11.68 5.17
N HIS A 81 -14.66 10.65 4.56
CA HIS A 81 -14.46 10.54 3.13
C HIS A 81 -14.94 9.20 2.58
N ASP A 82 -15.39 9.21 1.34
CA ASP A 82 -15.95 8.07 0.60
C ASP A 82 -15.13 7.71 -0.65
N TYR A 83 -13.87 8.18 -0.74
CA TYR A 83 -12.97 7.94 -1.87
C TYR A 83 -11.63 7.32 -1.44
N CYS A 84 -10.97 6.61 -2.38
CA CYS A 84 -9.61 6.11 -2.18
C CYS A 84 -8.60 7.26 -2.27
N HIS A 85 -7.60 7.29 -1.41
CA HIS A 85 -6.58 8.35 -1.44
C HIS A 85 -5.23 7.90 -0.89
N VAL A 86 -4.22 8.71 -1.17
CA VAL A 86 -2.87 8.58 -0.63
C VAL A 86 -2.50 9.85 0.14
N GLN A 87 -1.72 9.68 1.19
CA GLN A 87 -1.19 10.79 1.98
C GLN A 87 0.12 10.39 2.65
N PHE A 88 0.92 11.39 3.03
CA PHE A 88 2.11 11.14 3.82
C PHE A 88 1.77 10.60 5.22
N THR A 89 2.66 9.79 5.77
CA THR A 89 2.56 9.28 7.13
C THR A 89 3.90 9.39 7.84
N ARG A 90 3.86 9.61 9.17
CA ARG A 90 5.05 9.54 10.02
C ARG A 90 5.30 8.15 10.57
N ASP A 91 4.35 7.23 10.37
CA ASP A 91 4.43 5.85 10.86
C ASP A 91 4.33 4.85 9.69
N PRO A 92 5.26 4.86 8.73
CA PRO A 92 5.11 4.09 7.49
C PRO A 92 5.14 2.57 7.68
N LEU A 93 5.63 2.07 8.83
CA LEU A 93 5.72 0.63 9.14
C LEU A 93 4.85 0.19 10.33
N ASP A 94 3.96 1.05 10.84
CA ASP A 94 3.18 0.79 12.08
C ASP A 94 4.04 0.40 13.31
N MET A 95 5.36 0.58 13.22
CA MET A 95 6.25 0.53 14.35
C MET A 95 6.06 1.83 15.11
N ALA A 96 5.76 1.76 16.42
CA ALA A 96 5.73 2.93 17.27
C ALA A 96 7.10 3.61 17.19
N THR A 97 7.18 4.67 16.36
CA THR A 97 8.41 5.43 16.11
C THR A 97 8.90 6.14 17.36
N SER A 98 8.08 6.17 18.42
CA SER A 98 8.47 6.61 19.76
C SER A 98 9.63 5.82 20.37
N ASN A 99 9.92 4.61 19.88
CA ASN A 99 11.10 3.81 20.24
C ASN A 99 12.01 3.52 19.03
N ALA A 100 11.90 4.29 17.94
CA ALA A 100 12.81 4.15 16.83
C ALA A 100 14.24 4.31 17.37
N SER A 101 15.05 3.26 17.21
CA SER A 101 16.48 3.27 17.51
C SER A 101 17.12 4.57 17.02
N GLU A 102 18.13 5.09 17.71
CA GLU A 102 18.92 6.27 17.28
C GLU A 102 19.45 6.16 15.83
N SER A 103 19.44 4.95 15.28
CA SER A 103 19.79 4.61 13.90
C SER A 103 18.69 4.86 12.86
N ILE A 104 17.45 5.22 13.21
CA ILE A 104 16.37 5.50 12.25
C ILE A 104 15.99 6.98 12.29
N GLU A 105 16.02 7.63 11.13
CA GLU A 105 15.70 9.03 10.95
C GLU A 105 14.50 9.21 10.02
N MET A 106 13.45 9.87 10.51
CA MET A 106 12.30 10.26 9.68
C MET A 106 12.67 11.46 8.80
N ILE A 107 12.76 11.25 7.47
CA ILE A 107 13.11 12.32 6.50
C ILE A 107 12.09 13.47 6.55
N ALA A 108 10.82 13.13 6.76
CA ALA A 108 9.72 14.07 6.68
C ALA A 108 8.98 14.19 8.02
N ALA A 109 9.71 14.38 9.12
CA ALA A 109 9.12 14.57 10.45
C ALA A 109 8.15 15.77 10.50
N TRP A 110 8.40 16.81 9.69
CA TRP A 110 7.52 17.95 9.52
C TRP A 110 6.26 17.64 8.69
N SER A 111 6.23 16.52 7.96
CA SER A 111 5.16 16.22 7.02
C SER A 111 3.81 16.16 7.74
N PRO A 112 2.77 16.77 7.17
CA PRO A 112 1.43 16.66 7.74
C PRO A 112 0.91 15.22 7.61
N GLN A 113 0.22 14.74 8.66
CA GLN A 113 -0.32 13.39 8.74
C GLN A 113 -1.77 13.25 8.24
N HIS A 114 -2.47 14.37 8.05
CA HIS A 114 -3.91 14.37 7.76
C HIS A 114 -4.26 15.04 6.43
N VAL A 115 -3.43 15.95 5.93
CA VAL A 115 -3.67 16.71 4.71
C VAL A 115 -2.34 17.06 4.04
N PRO A 116 -2.22 17.08 2.71
CA PRO A 116 -3.28 16.82 1.75
C PRO A 116 -3.54 15.31 1.56
N CYS A 117 -4.81 14.97 1.38
CA CYS A 117 -5.22 13.67 0.85
C CYS A 117 -5.27 13.79 -0.68
N ILE A 118 -4.37 13.09 -1.36
CA ILE A 118 -4.32 13.07 -2.82
C ILE A 118 -5.28 11.98 -3.30
N LEU A 119 -6.30 12.37 -4.06
CA LEU A 119 -7.27 11.44 -4.63
C LEU A 119 -6.56 10.38 -5.45
N ALA A 120 -6.77 9.11 -5.08
CA ALA A 120 -6.28 7.97 -5.84
C ALA A 120 -7.39 7.54 -6.81
N PRO A 121 -7.10 7.41 -8.11
CA PRO A 121 -8.07 6.97 -9.12
C PRO A 121 -8.30 5.45 -9.02
N ALA A 122 -8.79 5.01 -7.87
CA ALA A 122 -9.03 3.63 -7.47
C ALA A 122 -10.46 3.47 -6.93
N GLN A 123 -11.08 2.33 -7.21
CA GLN A 123 -12.45 2.01 -6.79
C GLN A 123 -12.52 1.10 -5.57
N GLY A 124 -11.36 0.57 -5.15
CA GLY A 124 -11.23 -0.30 -3.99
C GLY A 124 -9.81 -0.79 -3.79
N PRO A 125 -9.58 -1.65 -2.77
CA PRO A 125 -8.25 -2.06 -2.34
C PRO A 125 -7.37 -2.63 -3.46
N ALA A 126 -7.93 -3.49 -4.32
CA ALA A 126 -7.16 -4.12 -5.40
C ALA A 126 -6.68 -3.09 -6.44
N SER A 127 -7.57 -2.20 -6.88
CA SER A 127 -7.20 -1.11 -7.81
C SER A 127 -6.22 -0.12 -7.18
N LEU A 128 -6.30 0.10 -5.86
CA LEU A 128 -5.38 0.95 -5.13
C LEU A 128 -3.98 0.34 -5.05
N LEU A 129 -3.88 -0.98 -4.83
CA LEU A 129 -2.61 -1.71 -4.87
C LEU A 129 -1.98 -1.69 -6.27
N VAL A 130 -2.77 -1.88 -7.33
CA VAL A 130 -2.28 -1.75 -8.71
C VAL A 130 -1.79 -0.33 -8.97
N TRP A 131 -2.56 0.68 -8.55
CA TRP A 131 -2.18 2.08 -8.69
C TRP A 131 -0.86 2.40 -7.97
N LEU A 132 -0.67 1.87 -6.75
CA LEU A 132 0.58 1.95 -6.01
C LEU A 132 1.75 1.36 -6.82
N ILE A 133 1.62 0.13 -7.31
CA ILE A 133 2.71 -0.56 -8.02
C ILE A 133 3.09 0.20 -9.29
N VAL A 134 2.10 0.71 -10.02
CA VAL A 134 2.34 1.57 -11.20
C VAL A 134 3.00 2.89 -10.80
N GLY A 135 2.58 3.50 -9.69
CA GLY A 135 3.17 4.74 -9.18
C GLY A 135 4.64 4.56 -8.79
N LEU A 136 5.01 3.40 -8.25
CA LEU A 136 6.38 3.08 -7.86
C LEU A 136 7.30 2.73 -9.04
N TYR A 137 6.81 1.97 -10.02
CA TYR A 137 7.66 1.39 -11.06
C TYR A 137 7.35 1.86 -12.49
N GLY A 138 6.40 2.76 -12.64
CA GLY A 138 5.94 3.27 -13.92
C GLY A 138 5.14 2.24 -14.74
N LYS A 139 4.81 2.65 -15.97
CA LYS A 139 3.93 1.88 -16.87
C LYS A 139 4.48 0.51 -17.26
N ASN A 140 5.81 0.33 -17.25
CA ASN A 140 6.46 -0.90 -17.69
C ASN A 140 6.02 -2.14 -16.88
N VAL A 141 5.67 -1.96 -15.61
CA VAL A 141 5.15 -3.02 -14.73
C VAL A 141 3.68 -3.36 -15.03
N GLY A 142 2.94 -2.48 -15.70
CA GLY A 142 1.60 -2.76 -16.21
C GLY A 142 1.55 -3.98 -17.14
N SER A 143 2.64 -4.24 -17.87
CA SER A 143 2.77 -5.42 -18.73
C SER A 143 2.77 -6.74 -17.94
N LEU A 144 3.30 -6.75 -16.71
CA LEU A 144 3.30 -7.94 -15.83
C LEU A 144 1.88 -8.34 -15.40
N PHE A 145 0.99 -7.37 -15.25
CA PHE A 145 -0.42 -7.61 -14.98
C PHE A 145 -1.19 -8.02 -16.24
N SER A 146 -0.79 -7.51 -17.40
CA SER A 146 -1.42 -7.84 -18.68
C SER A 146 -1.11 -9.28 -19.14
N ALA A 147 0.02 -9.84 -18.71
CA ALA A 147 0.48 -11.17 -19.09
C ALA A 147 -0.17 -12.32 -18.28
N ARG A 148 -0.93 -12.04 -17.21
CA ARG A 148 -1.56 -13.07 -16.38
C ARG A 148 -3.07 -13.15 -16.60
N ASN A 149 -3.58 -14.37 -16.66
CA ASN A 149 -5.02 -14.64 -16.65
C ASN A 149 -5.58 -14.40 -15.25
N PHE A 150 -5.93 -13.16 -14.95
CA PHE A 150 -6.69 -12.83 -13.75
C PHE A 150 -8.13 -13.35 -13.89
N PRO A 151 -8.74 -13.91 -12.82
CA PRO A 151 -10.16 -14.20 -12.83
C PRO A 151 -10.94 -12.93 -13.17
N LYS A 152 -12.06 -13.06 -13.91
CA LYS A 152 -12.82 -11.92 -14.43
C LYS A 152 -13.17 -10.89 -13.35
N ASP A 153 -13.43 -11.36 -12.13
CA ASP A 153 -13.76 -10.53 -10.97
C ASP A 153 -12.62 -9.58 -10.55
N TYR A 154 -11.38 -9.88 -10.93
CA TYR A 154 -10.18 -9.06 -10.66
C TYR A 154 -9.69 -8.28 -11.89
N THR A 155 -10.38 -8.38 -13.03
CA THR A 155 -9.99 -7.64 -14.24
C THR A 155 -10.41 -6.19 -14.23
N GLU A 156 -11.36 -5.83 -13.36
CA GLU A 156 -11.90 -4.47 -13.23
C GLU A 156 -10.82 -3.48 -12.75
N PRO A 157 -10.03 -3.77 -11.67
CA PRO A 157 -8.83 -3.01 -11.30
C PRO A 157 -7.81 -2.80 -12.43
N LEU A 158 -7.70 -3.78 -13.34
CA LEU A 158 -6.72 -3.75 -14.44
C LEU A 158 -7.19 -2.92 -15.63
N ARG A 159 -8.48 -2.56 -15.71
CA ARG A 159 -8.99 -1.64 -16.74
C ARG A 159 -8.31 -0.28 -16.67
N TYR A 160 -7.80 0.09 -15.48
CA TYR A 160 -7.05 1.32 -15.29
C TYR A 160 -5.73 1.33 -16.07
N LEU A 161 -5.01 0.19 -16.10
CA LEU A 161 -3.76 0.06 -16.85
C LEU A 161 -4.00 0.31 -18.35
N LYS A 162 -5.08 -0.25 -18.90
CA LYS A 162 -5.42 -0.10 -20.33
C LYS A 162 -5.72 1.34 -20.74
N LYS A 163 -6.18 2.19 -19.82
CA LYS A 163 -6.40 3.62 -20.09
C LYS A 163 -5.09 4.41 -20.17
N PHE A 164 -4.02 3.94 -19.51
CA PHE A 164 -2.70 4.58 -19.57
C PHE A 164 -1.93 4.26 -20.86
N ASP A 165 -2.27 3.17 -21.54
CA ASP A 165 -1.63 2.78 -22.80
C ASP A 165 -2.25 3.48 -24.03
N ALA A 166 -3.43 4.09 -23.86
CA ALA A 166 -4.17 4.76 -24.95
C ALA A 166 -3.85 6.27 -25.09
N GLN A 167 -2.85 6.77 -24.34
CA GLN A 167 -2.35 8.16 -24.36
C GLN A 167 -0.85 8.16 -24.61
#